data_AF-A0A229UVF8-F1
#
_entry.id   AF-A0A229UVF8-F1
#
_cell.length_a   1.000
_cell.length_b   1.000
_cell.length_c   1.000
_cell.angle_alpha   90.00
_cell.angle_beta   90.00
_cell.angle_gamma   90.00
#
_symmetry.space_group_name_H-M   'P 1'
#
loop_
_entity.id
_entity.type
_entity.pdbx_description
1 polymer ?
#
loop_
_entity_poly.entity_id
_entity_poly.type
_entity_poly.pdbx_seq_one_letter_code
_entity_poly.pdbx_strand_id
1 'polypeptide(L)'
;MTIKANQSELEHHLEVLRQALRSKTNQPKPVRRVYIPKADGTQRSLGIPTVGERVVQAAARQMLEPFFEANFMECSYGFRPGKSVHLALLG
;
A
#
# COMPACT_ATOMS: atom_id res chain seq x y z
N MET A 1 -0.26 -9.28 -13.83
CA MET A 1 -1.66 -8.81 -13.92
C MET A 1 -1.68 -7.29 -13.78
N THR A 2 -2.31 -6.58 -14.71
CA THR A 2 -2.45 -5.12 -14.67
C THR A 2 -3.70 -4.72 -13.89
N ILE A 3 -3.84 -3.43 -13.53
CA ILE A 3 -5.05 -2.93 -12.86
C ILE A 3 -6.27 -3.12 -13.77
N LYS A 4 -6.15 -2.81 -15.07
CA LYS A 4 -7.24 -2.97 -16.05
C LYS A 4 -7.72 -4.42 -16.16
N ALA A 5 -6.80 -5.38 -16.21
CA ALA A 5 -7.14 -6.81 -16.28
C ALA A 5 -7.84 -7.33 -15.01
N ASN A 6 -7.72 -6.63 -13.88
CA ASN A 6 -8.40 -7.02 -12.64
C ASN A 6 -9.85 -6.50 -12.58
N GLN A 7 -10.16 -5.41 -13.29
CA GLN A 7 -11.48 -4.78 -13.27
C GLN A 7 -12.57 -5.64 -13.93
N SER A 8 -12.24 -6.42 -14.95
CA SER A 8 -13.22 -7.28 -15.66
C SER A 8 -13.73 -8.46 -14.84
N GLU A 9 -12.99 -8.84 -13.79
CA GLU A 9 -13.25 -10.00 -12.93
C GLU A 9 -13.21 -9.57 -11.45
N LEU A 10 -13.57 -8.32 -11.18
CA LEU A 10 -13.34 -7.68 -9.87
C LEU A 10 -14.04 -8.43 -8.74
N GLU A 11 -15.33 -8.74 -8.91
CA GLU A 11 -16.14 -9.39 -7.88
C GLU A 11 -15.59 -10.77 -7.52
N HIS A 12 -15.23 -11.56 -8.54
CA HIS A 12 -14.62 -12.87 -8.33
C HIS A 12 -13.30 -12.78 -7.56
N HIS A 13 -12.41 -11.85 -7.95
CA HIS A 13 -11.15 -11.66 -7.24
C HIS A 13 -11.33 -11.22 -5.78
N LEU A 14 -12.28 -10.32 -5.52
CA LEU A 14 -12.58 -9.87 -4.17
C LEU A 14 -13.14 -11.01 -3.33
N GLU A 15 -14.00 -11.86 -3.89
CA GLU A 15 -14.55 -12.99 -3.17
C GLU A 15 -13.48 -14.02 -2.80
N VAL A 16 -12.58 -14.36 -3.74
CA VAL A 16 -11.45 -15.26 -3.46
C VAL A 16 -10.55 -14.71 -2.35
N LEU A 17 -10.20 -13.42 -2.41
CA LEU A 17 -9.39 -12.78 -1.36
C LEU A 17 -10.11 -12.78 -0.02
N ARG A 18 -11.40 -12.44 0.00
CA ARG A 18 -12.23 -12.41 1.21
C ARG A 18 -12.26 -13.79 1.86
N GLN A 19 -12.52 -14.84 1.09
CA GLN A 19 -12.54 -16.21 1.59
C GLN A 19 -11.19 -16.58 2.20
N ALA A 20 -10.09 -16.42 1.45
CA ALA A 20 -8.75 -16.75 1.90
C ALA A 20 -8.32 -16.01 3.18
N LEU A 21 -8.69 -14.73 3.31
CA LEU A 21 -8.40 -13.94 4.51
C LEU A 21 -9.23 -14.44 5.71
N ARG A 22 -10.53 -14.70 5.53
CA ARG A 22 -11.41 -15.18 6.61
C ARG A 22 -11.01 -16.58 7.10
N SER A 23 -10.61 -17.47 6.19
CA SER A 23 -10.11 -18.80 6.53
C SER A 23 -8.66 -18.79 7.03
N LYS A 24 -7.99 -17.63 7.06
CA LYS A 24 -6.57 -17.49 7.41
C LYS A 24 -5.63 -18.34 6.55
N THR A 25 -6.04 -18.63 5.31
CA THR A 25 -5.23 -19.39 4.33
C THR A 25 -4.56 -18.50 3.31
N ASN A 26 -4.79 -17.19 3.35
CA ASN A 26 -4.13 -16.23 2.47
C ASN A 26 -2.61 -16.28 2.65
N GLN A 27 -1.88 -16.59 1.58
CA GLN A 27 -0.43 -16.53 1.52
C GLN A 27 -0.02 -15.33 0.64
N PRO A 28 0.53 -14.26 1.24
CA PRO A 28 0.94 -13.08 0.50
C PRO A 28 1.95 -13.41 -0.61
N LYS A 29 1.70 -12.91 -1.81
CA LYS A 29 2.62 -13.11 -2.93
C LYS A 29 3.88 -12.23 -2.79
N PRO A 30 5.06 -12.70 -3.20
CA PRO A 30 6.28 -11.92 -3.13
C PRO A 30 6.18 -10.64 -3.98
N VAL A 31 6.78 -9.56 -3.49
CA VAL A 31 6.83 -8.28 -4.23
C VAL A 31 7.74 -8.41 -5.45
N ARG A 32 7.31 -7.84 -6.57
CA ARG A 32 8.13 -7.78 -7.80
C ARG A 32 9.15 -6.65 -7.67
N ARG A 33 10.43 -6.98 -7.77
CA ARG A 33 11.52 -5.99 -7.76
C ARG A 33 11.59 -5.27 -9.11
N VAL A 34 11.66 -3.94 -9.06
CA VAL A 34 11.90 -3.08 -10.23
C VAL A 34 12.96 -2.05 -9.86
N TYR A 35 13.86 -1.73 -10.79
CA TYR A 35 14.82 -0.65 -10.64
C TYR A 35 14.39 0.52 -11.53
N ILE A 36 14.37 1.72 -10.97
CA ILE A 36 14.13 2.95 -11.71
C ILE A 36 15.32 3.90 -11.52
N PRO A 37 15.69 4.70 -12.53
CA PRO A 37 16.77 5.66 -12.39
C PRO A 37 16.41 6.76 -11.39
N LYS A 38 17.40 7.20 -10.61
CA LYS A 38 17.35 8.45 -9.83
C LYS A 38 18.00 9.60 -10.62
N ALA A 39 17.75 10.83 -10.17
CA ALA A 39 18.36 12.02 -10.75
C ALA A 39 19.90 12.05 -10.61
N ASP A 40 20.45 11.40 -9.59
CA ASP A 40 21.89 11.31 -9.33
C ASP A 40 22.61 10.20 -10.15
N GLY A 41 21.90 9.56 -11.08
CA GLY A 41 22.43 8.46 -11.90
C GLY A 41 22.42 7.09 -11.22
N THR A 42 22.12 7.01 -9.92
CA THR A 42 21.97 5.73 -9.22
C THR A 42 20.60 5.09 -9.49
N GLN A 43 20.43 3.82 -9.12
CA GLN A 43 19.14 3.11 -9.26
C GLN A 43 18.37 3.11 -7.92
N ARG A 44 17.06 3.30 -7.98
CA ARG A 44 16.13 3.10 -6.86
C ARG A 44 15.42 1.78 -7.03
N SER A 45 15.53 0.91 -6.03
CA SER A 45 14.77 -0.32 -6.00
C SER A 45 13.34 -0.07 -5.50
N LEU A 46 12.35 -0.61 -6.22
CA LEU A 46 10.94 -0.62 -5.85
C LEU A 46 10.49 -2.06 -5.65
N GLY A 47 9.71 -2.31 -4.60
CA GLY A 47 8.96 -3.54 -4.42
C GLY A 47 7.51 -3.30 -4.82
N ILE A 48 7.05 -3.97 -5.88
CA ILE A 48 5.69 -3.78 -6.40
C ILE A 48 4.84 -5.00 -5.99
N PRO A 49 3.90 -4.84 -5.02
CA PRO A 49 2.97 -5.91 -4.68
C PRO A 49 2.01 -6.20 -5.83
N THR A 50 1.41 -7.38 -5.83
CA THR A 50 0.33 -7.70 -6.78
C THR A 50 -0.90 -6.81 -6.54
N VAL A 51 -1.84 -6.76 -7.50
CA VAL A 51 -3.07 -5.97 -7.33
C VAL A 51 -3.83 -6.42 -6.09
N GLY A 52 -4.01 -7.73 -5.89
CA GLY A 52 -4.68 -8.29 -4.72
C GLY A 52 -3.99 -7.90 -3.41
N GLU A 53 -2.66 -8.01 -3.33
CA GLU A 53 -1.92 -7.59 -2.14
C GLU A 53 -2.10 -6.09 -1.84
N ARG A 54 -2.13 -5.23 -2.87
CA ARG A 54 -2.39 -3.81 -2.67
C ARG A 54 -3.80 -3.54 -2.13
N VAL A 55 -4.79 -4.32 -2.56
CA VAL A 55 -6.17 -4.24 -2.01
C VAL A 55 -6.17 -4.64 -0.54
N VAL A 56 -5.55 -5.76 -0.19
CA VAL A 56 -5.47 -6.23 1.21
C VAL A 56 -4.74 -5.23 2.10
N GLN A 57 -3.59 -4.72 1.65
CA GLN A 57 -2.81 -3.71 2.39
C GLN A 57 -3.58 -2.38 2.53
N ALA A 58 -4.30 -1.96 1.50
CA ALA A 58 -5.13 -0.75 1.56
C ALA A 58 -6.30 -0.91 2.53
N ALA A 59 -6.97 -2.07 2.55
CA ALA A 59 -8.02 -2.36 3.51
C ALA A 59 -7.50 -2.38 4.95
N ALA A 60 -6.34 -3.01 5.18
CA ALA A 60 -5.69 -2.99 6.48
C ALA A 60 -5.33 -1.56 6.92
N ARG A 61 -4.77 -0.75 6.00
CA ARG A 61 -4.46 0.67 6.28
C ARG A 61 -5.71 1.44 6.70
N GLN A 62 -6.83 1.31 5.99
CA GLN A 62 -8.06 2.03 6.33
C GLN A 62 -8.56 1.73 7.76
N MET A 63 -8.36 0.50 8.25
CA MET A 63 -8.74 0.12 9.61
C MET A 63 -7.74 0.61 10.66
N LEU A 64 -6.45 0.58 10.34
CA LEU A 64 -5.37 0.90 11.28
C LEU A 64 -5.06 2.40 11.37
N GLU A 65 -5.18 3.12 10.25
CA GLU A 65 -4.82 4.53 10.12
C GLU A 65 -5.50 5.43 11.17
N PRO A 66 -6.81 5.34 11.45
CA PRO A 66 -7.45 6.16 12.48
C PRO A 66 -6.88 5.96 13.88
N PHE A 67 -6.50 4.72 14.22
CA PHE A 67 -5.90 4.39 15.51
C PHE A 67 -4.51 5.03 15.64
N PHE A 68 -3.66 4.86 14.63
CA PHE A 68 -2.31 5.42 14.67
C PHE A 68 -2.29 6.95 14.56
N GLU A 69 -3.20 7.55 13.77
CA GLU A 69 -3.30 9.01 13.65
C GLU A 69 -3.60 9.69 14.97
N ALA A 70 -4.41 9.06 15.85
CA ALA A 70 -4.70 9.57 17.18
C ALA A 70 -3.48 9.58 18.12
N ASN A 71 -2.44 8.82 17.81
CA ASN A 71 -1.25 8.64 18.66
C ASN A 71 0.04 9.23 18.07
N PHE A 72 0.05 9.60 16.80
CA PHE A 72 1.26 10.17 16.20
C PHE A 72 1.59 11.54 16.78
N MET A 73 2.89 11.75 17.05
CA MET A 73 3.42 13.05 17.47
C MET A 73 3.12 14.14 16.43
N GLU A 74 2.97 15.38 16.89
CA GLU A 74 2.69 16.53 16.02
C GLU A 74 3.79 16.78 15.00
N CYS A 75 5.04 16.53 15.39
CA CYS A 75 6.23 16.63 14.54
C CYS A 75 6.40 15.45 13.55
N SER A 76 5.44 14.53 13.48
CA SER A 76 5.41 13.45 12.48
C SER A 76 4.61 13.88 11.24
N TYR A 77 5.27 13.95 10.08
CA TYR A 77 4.67 14.47 8.85
C TYR A 77 4.63 13.48 7.67
N GLY A 78 5.42 12.41 7.73
CA GLY A 78 5.59 11.48 6.61
C GLY A 78 4.40 10.54 6.45
N PHE A 79 3.85 10.44 5.23
CA PHE A 79 2.81 9.47 4.85
C PHE A 79 1.51 9.53 5.67
N ARG A 80 1.17 10.70 6.23
CA ARG A 80 -0.05 10.91 7.02
C ARG A 80 -1.09 11.75 6.27
N PRO A 81 -2.40 11.51 6.47
CA PRO A 81 -3.45 12.36 5.93
C PRO A 81 -3.28 13.83 6.34
N GLY A 82 -3.38 14.75 5.38
CA GLY A 82 -3.28 16.19 5.65
C GLY A 82 -1.89 16.70 6.08
N LYS A 83 -0.87 15.83 6.17
CA LYS A 83 0.53 16.23 6.43
C LYS A 83 1.35 16.22 5.15
N SER A 84 2.40 17.03 5.10
CA SER A 84 3.30 17.14 3.94
C SER A 84 4.71 17.52 4.36
N VAL A 85 5.66 17.35 3.43
CA VAL A 85 7.05 17.79 3.61
C VAL A 85 7.15 19.30 3.84
N HIS A 86 6.30 20.10 3.20
CA HIS A 86 6.29 21.54 3.39
C HIS A 86 5.91 21.93 4.82
N LEU A 87 4.92 21.25 5.41
CA LEU A 87 4.57 21.46 6.82
C LEU A 87 5.72 21.09 7.77
N ALA A 88 6.55 20.10 7.39
CA ALA A 88 7.72 19.72 8.17
C ALA A 88 8.86 20.76 8.15
N LEU A 89 8.91 21.63 7.13
CA LEU A 89 9.96 22.66 6.98
C LEU A 89 9.57 24.00 7.61
N LEU A 90 8.27 24.22 7.85
CA LEU A 90 7.72 25.46 8.39
C LEU A 90 7.45 25.38 9.90
N GLY A 91 7.51 24.18 10.47
CA GLY A 91 7.32 23.93 11.91
C GLY A 91 8.61 23.97 12.71
#